data_AF-W2H788-F1
#
_entry.id   AF-W2H788-F1
#
_cell.length_a   1.000
_cell.length_b   1.000
_cell.length_c   1.000
_cell.angle_alpha   90.00
_cell.angle_beta   90.00
_cell.angle_gamma   90.00
#
_symmetry.space_group_name_H-M   'P 1'
#
loop_
_entity.id
_entity.type
_entity.pdbx_description
1 polymer ?
#
loop_
_entity_poly.entity_id
_entity_poly.type
_entity_poly.pdbx_seq_one_letter_code
_entity_poly.pdbx_strand_id
1 'polypeptide(L)'
;MDDIQAALTFMAPNLIDTQVHVERKELKCILLLLQRLPREFPETTKLRKHIAANFETPAEEVVIIQERLKKMLKEVRGWCRDDPYSVSVFEDRLQFVKETIEASGYEGYEPRWDKSIAELLFRFGCCLQAFHTGWAQDRRYDTIRALLSEMKSQERR
;
A
#
# COMPACT_ATOMS: atom_id res chain seq x y z
N MET A 1 -22.95 11.01 -11.56
CA MET A 1 -22.12 10.40 -10.50
C MET A 1 -22.98 9.66 -9.50
N ASP A 2 -24.15 10.21 -9.13
CA ASP A 2 -25.07 9.57 -8.17
C ASP A 2 -25.64 8.22 -8.64
N ASP A 3 -25.89 8.01 -9.94
CA ASP A 3 -26.43 6.75 -10.44
C ASP A 3 -25.46 5.58 -10.34
N ILE A 4 -24.16 5.83 -10.60
CA ILE A 4 -23.09 4.83 -10.46
C ILE A 4 -22.92 4.46 -8.98
N GLN A 5 -23.02 5.45 -8.10
CA GLN A 5 -22.93 5.25 -6.66
C GLN A 5 -24.12 4.43 -6.14
N ALA A 6 -25.34 4.75 -6.57
CA ALA A 6 -26.53 3.98 -6.20
C ALA A 6 -26.44 2.54 -6.71
N ALA A 7 -25.99 2.34 -7.94
CA ALA A 7 -25.81 1.01 -8.53
C ALA A 7 -24.77 0.18 -7.76
N LEU A 8 -23.61 0.75 -7.41
CA LEU A 8 -22.57 0.03 -6.66
C LEU A 8 -23.00 -0.27 -5.21
N THR A 9 -23.72 0.65 -4.58
CA THR A 9 -24.26 0.46 -3.21
C THR A 9 -25.33 -0.62 -3.19
N PHE A 10 -26.11 -0.76 -4.27
CA PHE A 10 -27.11 -1.83 -4.40
C PHE A 10 -26.49 -3.17 -4.81
N MET A 11 -25.51 -3.18 -5.72
CA MET A 11 -24.91 -4.42 -6.23
C MET A 11 -23.96 -5.08 -5.23
N ALA A 12 -23.12 -4.31 -4.53
CA ALA A 12 -22.08 -4.89 -3.67
C ALA A 12 -22.64 -5.79 -2.53
N PRO A 13 -23.72 -5.42 -1.79
CA PRO A 13 -24.34 -6.32 -0.82
C PRO A 13 -24.97 -7.53 -1.49
N ASN A 14 -25.68 -7.33 -2.60
CA ASN A 14 -26.34 -8.43 -3.31
C ASN A 14 -25.33 -9.46 -3.81
N LEU A 15 -24.18 -9.06 -4.36
CA LEU A 15 -23.14 -9.99 -4.82
C LEU A 15 -22.54 -10.82 -3.67
N ILE A 16 -22.47 -10.24 -2.47
CA ILE A 16 -21.99 -10.92 -1.26
C ILE A 16 -23.05 -11.89 -0.72
N ASP A 17 -24.31 -11.46 -0.68
CA ASP A 17 -25.42 -12.18 -0.04
C ASP A 17 -26.01 -13.29 -0.94
N THR A 18 -26.00 -13.12 -2.26
CA THR A 18 -26.58 -14.09 -3.21
C THR A 18 -25.62 -15.18 -3.68
N GLN A 19 -24.35 -15.18 -3.22
CA GLN A 19 -23.30 -16.11 -3.67
C GLN A 19 -23.27 -16.28 -5.21
N VAL A 20 -23.56 -15.20 -5.95
CA VAL A 20 -23.42 -15.23 -7.40
C VAL A 20 -21.97 -15.58 -7.71
N HIS A 21 -21.78 -16.52 -8.64
CA HIS A 21 -20.46 -16.97 -9.04
C HIS A 21 -19.78 -15.85 -9.84
N VAL A 22 -19.20 -14.90 -9.12
CA VAL A 22 -18.48 -13.75 -9.67
C VAL A 22 -16.99 -14.08 -9.61
N GLU A 23 -16.27 -13.82 -10.69
CA GLU A 23 -14.84 -14.05 -10.68
C GLU A 23 -14.14 -13.06 -9.75
N ARG A 24 -13.04 -13.50 -9.14
CA ARG A 24 -12.18 -12.68 -8.27
C ARG A 24 -11.84 -11.32 -8.89
N LYS A 25 -11.59 -11.31 -10.21
CA LYS A 25 -11.24 -10.11 -10.99
C LYS A 25 -12.38 -9.09 -11.03
N GLU A 26 -13.62 -9.54 -11.15
CA GLU A 26 -14.80 -8.67 -11.23
C GLU A 26 -15.10 -8.05 -9.87
N LEU A 27 -15.00 -8.82 -8.78
CA LEU A 27 -15.13 -8.31 -7.41
C LEU A 27 -14.05 -7.26 -7.09
N LYS A 28 -12.83 -7.42 -7.62
CA LYS A 28 -11.77 -6.40 -7.51
C LYS A 28 -12.07 -5.13 -8.30
N CYS A 29 -12.59 -5.24 -9.52
CA CYS A 29 -13.00 -4.06 -10.29
C CYS A 29 -14.05 -3.26 -9.51
N ILE A 30 -15.02 -3.94 -8.88
CA ILE A 30 -16.03 -3.31 -8.04
C ILE A 30 -15.40 -2.66 -6.80
N LEU A 31 -14.46 -3.33 -6.14
CA LEU A 31 -13.73 -2.77 -4.99
C LEU A 31 -12.96 -1.49 -5.36
N LEU A 32 -12.26 -1.49 -6.49
CA LEU A 32 -11.50 -0.33 -6.99
C LEU A 32 -12.42 0.84 -7.35
N LEU A 33 -13.58 0.56 -7.95
CA LEU A 33 -14.57 1.58 -8.25
C LEU A 33 -15.14 2.19 -6.96
N LEU A 34 -15.45 1.38 -5.95
CA LEU A 34 -15.92 1.85 -4.65
C LEU A 34 -14.89 2.70 -3.92
N GLN A 35 -13.60 2.34 -3.99
CA GLN A 35 -12.51 3.11 -3.36
C GLN A 35 -12.23 4.46 -4.04
N ARG A 36 -12.56 4.61 -5.32
CA ARG A 36 -12.39 5.87 -6.06
C ARG A 36 -13.53 6.86 -5.83
N LEU A 37 -14.62 6.43 -5.20
CA LEU A 37 -15.71 7.33 -4.85
C LEU A 37 -15.34 8.16 -3.62
N PRO A 38 -15.74 9.44 -3.56
CA PRO A 38 -15.35 10.37 -2.49
C PRO A 38 -15.95 10.05 -1.11
N ARG A 39 -16.83 9.04 -1.00
CA ARG A 39 -17.41 8.57 0.27
C ARG A 39 -16.83 7.21 0.63
N GLU A 40 -16.51 7.01 1.91
CA GLU A 40 -16.19 5.67 2.44
C GLU A 40 -17.47 4.84 2.50
N PHE A 41 -17.49 3.69 1.81
CA PHE A 41 -18.62 2.77 1.80
C PHE A 41 -18.35 1.61 2.78
N PRO A 42 -19.28 1.30 3.70
CA PRO A 42 -19.22 0.09 4.51
C PRO A 42 -19.04 -1.18 3.67
N GLU A 43 -19.59 -1.17 2.45
CA GLU A 43 -19.53 -2.23 1.45
C GLU A 43 -18.09 -2.51 1.01
N THR A 44 -17.20 -1.51 1.01
CA THR A 44 -15.77 -1.69 0.69
C THR A 44 -15.12 -2.65 1.69
N THR A 45 -15.43 -2.50 2.98
CA THR A 45 -14.91 -3.38 4.03
C THR A 45 -15.51 -4.77 3.95
N LYS A 46 -16.81 -4.88 3.67
CA LYS A 46 -17.50 -6.18 3.51
C LYS A 46 -16.97 -6.94 2.29
N LEU A 47 -16.84 -6.29 1.15
CA LEU A 47 -16.34 -6.88 -0.09
C LEU A 47 -14.87 -7.32 0.06
N ARG A 48 -14.05 -6.52 0.74
CA ARG A 48 -12.66 -6.90 1.07
C ARG A 48 -12.62 -8.15 1.94
N LYS A 49 -13.47 -8.24 2.99
CA LYS A 49 -13.57 -9.43 3.85
C LYS A 49 -14.06 -10.66 3.07
N HIS A 50 -15.03 -10.49 2.19
CA HIS A 50 -15.55 -11.56 1.35
C HIS A 50 -14.49 -12.07 0.36
N ILE A 51 -13.73 -11.17 -0.28
CA ILE A 51 -12.62 -11.55 -1.16
C ILE A 51 -11.53 -12.29 -0.36
N ALA A 52 -11.18 -11.81 0.83
CA ALA A 52 -10.17 -12.47 1.68
C ALA A 52 -10.63 -13.84 2.19
N ALA A 53 -11.91 -14.00 2.53
CA ALA A 53 -12.47 -15.26 3.04
C ALA A 53 -12.65 -16.33 1.96
N ASN A 54 -12.97 -15.92 0.72
CA ASN A 54 -13.24 -16.85 -0.38
C ASN A 54 -12.06 -17.05 -1.32
N PHE A 55 -11.04 -16.19 -1.21
CA PHE A 55 -9.83 -16.28 -2.02
C PHE A 55 -8.59 -16.12 -1.14
N GLU A 56 -8.27 -17.21 -0.42
CA GLU A 56 -7.30 -17.31 0.66
C GLU A 56 -5.83 -17.06 0.24
N THR A 57 -5.51 -17.32 -1.03
CA THR A 57 -4.14 -17.19 -1.54
C THR A 57 -3.85 -15.74 -1.93
N PRO A 58 -2.86 -15.06 -1.33
CA PRO A 58 -2.32 -13.83 -1.92
C PRO A 58 -1.98 -14.13 -3.38
N ALA A 59 -2.32 -13.22 -4.29
CA ALA A 59 -1.83 -13.34 -5.66
C ALA A 59 -0.30 -13.52 -5.61
N GLU A 60 0.26 -14.36 -6.48
CA GLU A 60 1.71 -14.64 -6.52
C GLU A 60 2.55 -13.34 -6.53
N GLU A 61 2.02 -12.29 -7.16
CA GLU A 61 2.52 -10.91 -7.15
C GLU A 61 2.77 -10.34 -5.75
N VAL A 62 1.89 -10.63 -4.78
CA VAL A 62 2.00 -10.18 -3.39
C VAL A 62 3.17 -10.83 -2.69
N VAL A 63 3.37 -12.13 -2.90
CA VAL A 63 4.51 -12.87 -2.32
C VAL A 63 5.82 -12.30 -2.85
N ILE A 64 5.88 -12.06 -4.16
CA ILE A 64 7.06 -11.44 -4.82
C ILE A 64 7.38 -10.07 -4.21
N ILE A 65 6.36 -9.26 -3.94
CA ILE A 65 6.54 -7.92 -3.37
C ILE A 65 7.00 -7.99 -1.92
N GLN A 66 6.39 -8.85 -1.10
CA GLN A 66 6.82 -9.05 0.29
C GLN A 66 8.25 -9.58 0.37
N GLU A 67 8.66 -10.48 -0.52
CA GLU A 67 10.04 -10.93 -0.60
C GLU A 67 11.00 -9.81 -1.01
N ARG A 68 10.60 -8.98 -1.98
CA ARG A 68 11.40 -7.82 -2.40
C ARG A 68 11.55 -6.80 -1.27
N LEU A 69 10.48 -6.52 -0.52
CA LEU A 69 10.52 -5.68 0.68
C LEU A 69 11.46 -6.24 1.74
N LYS A 70 11.42 -7.55 2.00
CA LYS A 70 12.34 -8.21 2.94
C LYS A 70 13.80 -8.12 2.49
N LYS A 71 14.08 -8.34 1.21
CA LYS A 71 15.45 -8.21 0.64
C LYS A 71 15.95 -6.77 0.76
N MET A 72 15.11 -5.80 0.40
CA MET A 72 15.43 -4.38 0.52
C MET A 72 15.70 -3.98 1.98
N LEU A 73 14.91 -4.48 2.93
CA LEU A 73 15.11 -4.17 4.33
C LEU A 73 16.47 -4.68 4.84
N LYS A 74 16.92 -5.85 4.38
CA LYS A 74 18.27 -6.35 4.67
C LYS A 74 19.36 -5.46 4.08
N GLU A 75 19.18 -5.00 2.85
CA GLU A 75 20.11 -4.08 2.16
C GLU A 75 20.21 -2.74 2.91
N VAL A 76 19.08 -2.09 3.16
CA VAL A 76 19.00 -0.78 3.85
C VAL A 76 19.47 -0.87 5.30
N ARG A 77 19.36 -2.04 5.95
CA ARG A 77 19.98 -2.29 7.27
C ARG A 77 21.50 -2.22 7.23
N GLY A 78 22.11 -2.53 6.10
CA GLY A 78 23.56 -2.45 5.89
C GLY A 78 24.05 -1.05 5.51
N TRP A 79 23.14 -0.12 5.19
CA TRP A 79 23.52 1.25 4.89
C TRP A 79 24.06 1.93 6.14
N CYS A 80 25.30 2.41 6.06
CA CYS A 80 25.97 3.12 7.13
C CYS A 80 26.21 4.57 6.71
N ARG A 81 26.38 5.45 7.70
CA ARG A 81 26.85 6.81 7.49
C ARG A 81 28.27 6.87 6.93
N ASP A 82 29.09 5.86 7.27
CA ASP A 82 30.51 5.79 6.93
C ASP A 82 30.78 5.11 5.57
N ASP A 83 29.80 4.39 5.03
CA ASP A 83 29.82 3.82 3.67
C ASP A 83 28.58 4.34 2.90
N PRO A 84 28.69 5.52 2.29
CA PRO A 84 27.55 6.20 1.70
C PRO A 84 27.05 5.45 0.47
N TYR A 85 25.79 5.04 0.51
CA TYR A 85 25.05 4.56 -0.64
C TYR A 85 24.72 5.74 -1.57
N SER A 86 24.55 5.47 -2.87
CA SER A 86 24.29 6.54 -3.83
C SER A 86 22.88 7.13 -3.65
N VAL A 87 22.75 8.41 -4.00
CA VAL A 87 21.45 9.09 -4.05
C VAL A 87 20.47 8.39 -4.98
N SER A 88 20.94 7.88 -6.12
CA SER A 88 20.10 7.14 -7.07
C SER A 88 19.54 5.86 -6.47
N VAL A 89 20.37 5.08 -5.78
CA VAL A 89 19.92 3.85 -5.10
C VAL A 89 18.91 4.19 -4.02
N PHE A 90 19.12 5.26 -3.25
CA PHE A 90 18.14 5.72 -2.27
C PHE A 90 16.78 6.06 -2.91
N GLU A 91 16.79 6.84 -3.98
CA GLU A 91 15.57 7.28 -4.67
C GLU A 91 14.83 6.11 -5.30
N ASP A 92 15.53 5.17 -5.95
CA ASP A 92 14.94 3.95 -6.52
C ASP A 92 14.23 3.11 -5.44
N ARG A 93 14.86 2.98 -4.26
CA ARG A 93 14.31 2.19 -3.14
C ARG A 93 13.11 2.89 -2.51
N LEU A 94 13.18 4.21 -2.32
CA LEU A 94 12.06 5.00 -1.80
C LEU A 94 10.88 5.01 -2.79
N GLN A 95 11.15 5.11 -4.09
CA GLN A 95 10.14 5.09 -5.14
C GLN A 95 9.39 3.75 -5.16
N PHE A 96 10.09 2.62 -5.04
CA PHE A 96 9.44 1.32 -4.93
C PHE A 96 8.51 1.22 -3.72
N VAL A 97 8.93 1.72 -2.55
CA VAL A 97 8.07 1.71 -1.35
C VAL A 97 6.84 2.60 -1.56
N LYS A 98 7.02 3.80 -2.15
CA LYS A 98 5.91 4.70 -2.48
C LYS A 98 4.90 4.03 -3.42
N GLU A 99 5.36 3.46 -4.53
CA GLU A 99 4.51 2.74 -5.49
C GLU A 99 3.78 1.57 -4.84
N THR A 100 4.45 0.85 -3.94
CA THR A 100 3.83 -0.24 -3.19
C THR A 100 2.72 0.26 -2.25
N ILE A 101 2.88 1.41 -1.60
CA ILE A 101 1.82 1.98 -0.74
C ILE A 101 0.65 2.51 -1.58
N GLU A 102 0.94 3.13 -2.72
CA GLU A 102 -0.04 3.75 -3.61
C GLU A 102 -0.80 2.73 -4.48
N ALA A 103 -0.23 1.54 -4.68
CA ALA A 103 -0.84 0.47 -5.44
C ALA A 103 -2.14 -0.04 -4.78
N SER A 104 -3.27 0.37 -5.33
CA SER A 104 -4.58 -0.23 -5.04
C SER A 104 -4.71 -1.52 -5.85
N GLY A 105 -4.48 -2.68 -5.25
CA GLY A 105 -4.66 -3.94 -5.99
C GLY A 105 -4.06 -5.20 -5.38
N TYR A 106 -3.23 -5.09 -4.33
CA TYR A 106 -2.66 -6.27 -3.71
C TYR A 106 -3.73 -7.09 -2.99
N GLU A 107 -3.68 -8.36 -3.29
CA GLU A 107 -4.66 -9.33 -2.88
C GLU A 107 -4.34 -9.87 -1.49
N GLY A 108 -5.24 -9.66 -0.53
CA GLY A 108 -5.01 -10.10 0.86
C GLY A 108 -3.83 -9.40 1.54
N TYR A 109 -3.32 -8.33 0.93
CA TYR A 109 -2.19 -7.57 1.44
C TYR A 109 -2.50 -6.09 1.42
N GLU A 110 -2.35 -5.48 2.58
CA GLU A 110 -2.58 -4.06 2.79
C GLU A 110 -1.23 -3.41 3.15
N PRO A 111 -0.53 -2.81 2.18
CA PRO A 111 0.79 -2.20 2.38
C PRO A 111 0.86 -1.21 3.54
N ARG A 112 -0.24 -0.48 3.77
CA ARG A 112 -0.36 0.51 4.84
C ARG A 112 -0.21 -0.08 6.24
N TRP A 113 -0.42 -1.40 6.38
CA TRP A 113 -0.32 -2.15 7.63
C TRP A 113 0.94 -3.05 7.68
N ASP A 114 1.78 -3.04 6.64
CA ASP A 114 3.02 -3.83 6.62
C ASP A 114 4.11 -3.19 7.47
N LYS A 115 4.48 -3.85 8.57
CA LYS A 115 5.55 -3.41 9.48
C LYS A 115 6.91 -3.25 8.79
N SER A 116 7.19 -4.04 7.76
CA SER A 116 8.43 -3.97 6.97
C SER A 116 8.49 -2.65 6.20
N ILE A 117 7.37 -2.17 5.67
CA ILE A 117 7.27 -0.87 5.00
C ILE A 117 7.50 0.26 6.01
N ALA A 118 6.89 0.19 7.19
CA ALA A 118 7.12 1.18 8.25
C ALA A 118 8.60 1.23 8.67
N GLU A 119 9.24 0.07 8.82
CA GLU A 119 10.67 0.00 9.17
C GLU A 119 11.55 0.57 8.05
N LEU A 120 11.25 0.26 6.78
CA LEU A 120 11.97 0.82 5.63
C LEU A 120 11.91 2.34 5.61
N LEU A 121 10.71 2.92 5.77
CA LEU A 121 10.52 4.37 5.81
C LEU A 121 11.28 5.02 6.97
N PHE A 122 11.25 4.41 8.16
CA PHE A 122 12.02 4.89 9.30
C PHE A 122 13.52 4.89 9.00
N ARG A 123 14.04 3.80 8.42
CA ARG A 123 15.46 3.70 8.06
C ARG A 123 15.86 4.69 6.99
N PHE A 124 15.03 4.91 5.96
CA PHE A 124 15.29 5.94 4.97
C PHE A 124 15.42 7.32 5.62
N GLY A 125 14.59 7.64 6.63
CA GLY A 125 14.71 8.87 7.40
C GLY A 125 16.06 9.01 8.12
N CYS A 126 16.56 7.93 8.74
CA CYS A 126 17.90 7.93 9.36
C CYS A 126 19.01 8.10 8.31
N CYS A 127 18.88 7.38 7.21
CA CYS A 127 19.85 7.34 6.10
C CYS A 127 19.99 8.73 5.46
N LEU A 128 18.91 9.51 5.32
CA LEU A 128 18.98 10.87 4.75
C LEU A 128 20.07 11.75 5.36
N GLN A 129 20.41 11.58 6.64
CA GLN A 129 21.48 12.35 7.31
C GLN A 129 22.88 12.16 6.68
N ALA A 130 23.08 11.12 5.86
CA ALA A 130 24.33 10.88 5.14
C ALA A 130 24.49 11.77 3.89
N PHE A 131 23.42 12.42 3.42
CA PHE A 131 23.46 13.30 2.25
C PHE A 131 23.64 14.77 2.63
N HIS A 132 24.16 15.56 1.68
CA HIS A 132 24.30 17.02 1.83
C HIS A 132 22.94 17.71 1.85
N THR A 133 22.70 18.49 2.90
CA THR A 133 21.44 19.21 3.15
C THR A 133 21.10 20.19 2.01
N GLY A 134 19.86 20.16 1.56
CA GLY A 134 19.32 21.08 0.55
C GLY A 134 17.87 20.76 0.20
N TRP A 135 17.27 21.57 -0.67
CA TRP A 135 15.85 21.46 -1.06
C TRP A 135 15.40 20.06 -1.50
N ALA A 136 16.27 19.31 -2.17
CA ALA A 136 15.98 17.93 -2.57
C ALA A 136 15.89 16.98 -1.36
N GLN A 137 16.69 17.21 -0.33
CA GLN A 137 16.67 16.43 0.91
C GLN A 137 15.44 16.74 1.77
N ASP A 138 15.03 18.02 1.82
CA ASP A 138 13.80 18.43 2.49
C ASP A 138 12.58 17.75 1.87
N ARG A 139 12.49 17.73 0.53
CA ARG A 139 11.44 16.98 -0.19
C ARG A 139 11.42 15.49 0.13
N ARG A 140 12.58 14.84 0.20
CA ARG A 140 12.66 13.42 0.56
C ARG A 140 12.19 13.18 1.99
N TYR A 141 12.57 14.07 2.91
CA TYR A 141 12.14 14.02 4.31
C TYR A 141 10.62 14.18 4.42
N ASP A 142 10.03 15.17 3.74
CA ASP A 142 8.59 15.40 3.71
C ASP A 142 7.83 14.22 3.14
N THR A 143 8.35 13.60 2.06
CA THR A 143 7.77 12.40 1.45
C THR A 143 7.73 11.24 2.45
N ILE A 144 8.85 10.94 3.11
CA ILE A 144 8.93 9.85 4.11
C ILE A 144 7.98 10.12 5.27
N ARG A 145 7.90 11.37 5.74
CA ARG A 145 7.02 11.76 6.83
C ARG A 145 5.54 11.63 6.47
N ALA A 146 5.17 12.02 5.25
CA ALA A 146 3.81 11.84 4.75
C ALA A 146 3.42 10.36 4.70
N LEU A 147 4.25 9.50 4.10
CA LEU A 147 4.00 8.06 4.03
C LEU A 147 3.91 7.41 5.43
N LEU A 148 4.80 7.77 6.36
CA LEU A 148 4.72 7.29 7.75
C LEU A 148 3.45 7.76 8.47
N SER A 149 2.98 8.98 8.19
CA SER A 149 1.73 9.49 8.74
C SER A 149 0.51 8.72 8.21
N GLU A 150 0.51 8.37 6.93
CA GLU A 150 -0.54 7.53 6.34
C GLU A 150 -0.64 6.18 7.04
N MET A 151 0.49 5.55 7.34
CA MET A 151 0.54 4.29 8.10
C MET A 151 -0.05 4.43 9.51
N LYS A 152 0.37 5.46 10.26
CA LYS A 152 -0.10 5.68 11.66
C LYS A 152 -1.55 6.14 11.76
N SER A 153 -2.06 6.85 10.74
CA SER A 153 -3.43 7.38 10.75
C SER A 153 -4.50 6.27 10.73
N GLN A 154 -4.15 5.08 10.22
CA GLN A 154 -5.06 3.95 10.09
C GLN A 154 -5.05 3.02 11.31
N GLU A 155 -4.04 3.08 12.19
CA GLU A 155 -4.06 2.37 13.49
C GLU A 155 -5.08 2.97 14.48
N ARG A 156 -5.59 4.17 14.21
CA ARG A 156 -6.52 4.90 15.11
C ARG A 156 -7.99 4.84 14.68
N ARG A 157 -8.34 4.17 13.58
CA ARG A 157 -9.71 3.99 13.09
C ARG A 157 -10.13 2.55 13.21
#